data_AF-Q6DUY7-F1
#
_entry.id   AF-Q6DUY7-F1
#
_cell.length_a   1.000
_cell.length_b   1.000
_cell.length_c   1.000
_cell.angle_alpha   90.00
_cell.angle_beta   90.00
_cell.angle_gamma   90.00
#
_symmetry.space_group_name_H-M   'P 1'
#
loop_
_entity.id
_entity.type
_entity.pdbx_description
1 polymer ?
#
loop_
_entity_poly.entity_id
_entity_poly.type
_entity_poly.pdbx_seq_one_letter_code
_entity_poly.pdbx_strand_id
1 'polypeptide(L)'
;GCGKSTLIELILQELKPRLGTIQSNGSVFYCSQSSWIINGTVRSNIILDLPFDQAWYDIVINACSLVYDLKAMPNGDLTEIGENGVKLSGGQ
;
A
#
# COMPACT_ATOMS: atom_id res chain seq x y z
N GLY A 1 10.40 9.19 -19.91
CA GLY A 1 9.89 7.86 -19.52
C GLY A 1 10.72 6.80 -20.20
N CYS A 2 11.22 5.81 -19.44
CA CYS A 2 12.02 4.69 -19.97
C CYS A 2 11.29 3.34 -19.88
N GLY A 3 9.96 3.37 -19.74
CA GLY A 3 9.12 2.15 -19.76
C GLY A 3 9.02 1.37 -18.44
N LYS A 4 9.47 1.91 -17.30
CA LYS A 4 9.38 1.23 -16.00
C LYS A 4 7.94 0.87 -15.61
N SER A 5 7.02 1.83 -15.66
CA SER A 5 5.60 1.59 -15.33
C SER A 5 4.99 0.58 -16.30
N THR A 6 5.27 0.72 -17.59
CA THR A 6 4.85 -0.23 -18.63
C THR A 6 5.37 -1.65 -18.38
N LEU A 7 6.60 -1.80 -17.89
CA LEU A 7 7.16 -3.10 -17.52
C LEU A 7 6.40 -3.70 -16.33
N ILE A 8 6.08 -2.90 -15.31
CA ILE A 8 5.28 -3.37 -14.17
C ILE A 8 3.87 -3.76 -14.61
N GLU A 9 3.21 -2.94 -15.43
CA GLU A 9 1.87 -3.23 -15.98
C GLU A 9 1.85 -4.52 -16.82
N LEU A 10 2.93 -4.81 -17.54
CA LEU A 10 3.11 -6.09 -18.24
C LEU A 10 3.25 -7.28 -17.26
N ILE A 11 3.96 -7.12 -16.15
CA ILE A 11 4.08 -8.15 -15.10
C ILE A 11 2.73 -8.38 -14.40
N LEU A 12 1.97 -7.31 -14.15
CA LEU A 12 0.62 -7.36 -13.58
C LEU A 12 -0.43 -7.90 -14.56
N GLN A 13 -0.06 -8.11 -15.82
CA GLN A 13 -0.95 -8.55 -16.91
C GLN A 13 -2.06 -7.54 -17.28
N GLU A 14 -1.94 -6.28 -16.84
CA GLU A 14 -2.77 -5.16 -17.28
C GLU A 14 -2.49 -4.81 -18.75
N LEU A 15 -1.26 -5.07 -19.21
CA LEU A 15 -0.87 -4.95 -20.62
C LEU A 15 -0.53 -6.32 -21.23
N LYS A 16 -0.82 -6.47 -22.53
CA LYS A 16 -0.45 -7.66 -23.30
C LYS A 16 0.87 -7.44 -24.04
N PRO A 17 1.83 -8.40 -23.98
CA PRO A 17 3.05 -8.29 -24.76
C PRO A 17 2.74 -8.42 -26.25
N ARG A 18 3.45 -7.65 -27.08
CA ARG A 18 3.34 -7.75 -28.55
C ARG A 18 3.95 -9.06 -29.07
N LEU A 19 5.06 -9.50 -28.47
CA LEU A 19 5.78 -10.73 -28.80
C LEU A 19 6.34 -11.33 -27.50
N GLY A 20 6.53 -12.65 -27.49
CA GLY A 20 7.05 -13.38 -26.33
C GLY A 20 5.97 -13.78 -25.32
N THR A 21 6.41 -14.25 -24.16
CA THR A 21 5.54 -14.75 -23.10
C THR A 21 5.99 -14.17 -21.76
N ILE A 22 5.01 -13.79 -20.93
CA ILE A 22 5.22 -13.35 -19.55
C ILE A 22 4.61 -14.40 -18.64
N GLN A 23 5.38 -14.85 -17.65
CA GLN A 23 4.92 -15.80 -16.64
C GLN A 23 5.31 -15.28 -15.25
N SER A 24 4.35 -15.29 -14.34
CA SER A 24 4.54 -15.02 -12.92
C SER A 24 4.00 -16.21 -12.13
N ASN A 25 4.76 -16.66 -11.12
CA ASN A 25 4.37 -17.76 -10.25
C ASN A 25 4.09 -17.22 -8.85
N GLY A 26 2.93 -17.57 -8.29
CA GLY A 26 2.50 -17.10 -6.97
C GLY A 26 1.73 -15.78 -7.00
N SER A 27 1.47 -15.23 -5.82
CA SER A 27 0.74 -13.98 -5.64
C SER A 27 1.64 -12.76 -5.84
N VAL A 28 1.09 -11.70 -6.42
CA VAL A 28 1.78 -10.42 -6.63
C VAL A 28 1.09 -9.35 -5.81
N PHE A 29 1.87 -8.57 -5.07
CA PHE A 29 1.42 -7.34 -4.42
C PHE A 29 2.00 -6.14 -5.19
N TYR A 30 1.20 -5.08 -5.33
CA TYR A 30 1.56 -3.90 -6.10
C TYR A 30 1.38 -2.64 -5.27
N CYS A 31 2.35 -1.75 -5.34
CA CYS A 31 2.27 -0.39 -4.81
C CYS A 31 2.38 0.59 -5.98
N SER A 32 1.35 1.39 -6.18
CA SER A 32 1.25 2.34 -7.30
C SER A 32 2.12 3.58 -7.09
N GLN A 33 2.44 4.25 -8.19
CA GLN A 33 3.20 5.52 -8.16
C GLN A 33 2.46 6.62 -7.38
N SER A 34 1.13 6.66 -7.49
CA SER A 34 0.27 7.52 -6.69
C SER A 34 -0.38 6.67 -5.61
N SER A 35 -0.29 7.11 -4.35
CA SER A 35 -0.97 6.43 -3.26
C SER A 35 -2.49 6.46 -3.46
N TRP A 36 -3.15 5.38 -3.07
CA TRP A 36 -4.60 5.30 -3.04
C TRP A 36 -5.02 4.94 -1.62
N ILE A 37 -5.78 5.84 -1.00
CA ILE A 37 -6.22 5.72 0.39
C ILE A 37 -7.74 5.61 0.38
N ILE A 38 -8.23 4.59 1.08
CA ILE A 38 -9.65 4.27 1.21
C ILE A 38 -10.18 4.95 2.47
N ASN A 39 -11.44 5.38 2.44
CA ASN A 39 -12.12 5.89 3.63
C ASN A 39 -12.10 4.87 4.77
N GLY A 40 -11.63 5.31 5.94
CA GLY A 40 -11.56 4.50 7.14
C GLY A 40 -10.34 4.86 8.00
N THR A 41 -9.97 3.96 8.90
CA THR A 41 -8.82 4.14 9.78
C THR A 41 -7.48 3.92 9.06
N VAL A 42 -6.38 4.40 9.66
CA VAL A 42 -5.01 4.03 9.22
C VAL A 42 -4.84 2.52 9.23
N ARG A 43 -5.28 1.86 10.32
CA ARG A 43 -5.19 0.41 10.50
C ARG A 43 -5.91 -0.34 9.37
N SER A 44 -7.14 0.05 9.01
CA SER A 44 -7.88 -0.61 7.94
C SER A 44 -7.23 -0.40 6.57
N ASN A 45 -6.57 0.73 6.32
CA ASN A 45 -5.81 0.94 5.07
C ASN A 45 -4.54 0.07 5.01
N ILE A 46 -3.89 -0.19 6.15
CA ILE A 46 -2.69 -1.07 6.22
C ILE A 46 -3.07 -2.55 6.09
N ILE A 47 -4.14 -2.96 6.78
CA ILE A 47 -4.59 -4.37 6.80
C ILE A 47 -5.35 -4.73 5.51
N LEU A 48 -6.08 -3.77 4.93
CA LEU A 48 -7.04 -4.01 3.87
C LEU A 48 -8.05 -5.10 4.31
N ASP A 49 -8.32 -6.09 3.46
CA ASP A 49 -9.29 -7.16 3.72
C ASP A 49 -8.68 -8.40 4.41
N LEU A 50 -7.49 -8.27 5.01
CA LEU A 50 -6.82 -9.37 5.72
C LEU A 50 -7.28 -9.46 7.19
N PRO A 51 -7.20 -10.65 7.83
CA PRO A 51 -7.43 -10.75 9.26
C PRO A 51 -6.37 -9.98 10.04
N PHE A 52 -6.77 -9.33 11.14
CA PHE A 52 -5.85 -8.60 11.98
C PHE A 52 -4.99 -9.55 12.83
N ASP A 53 -3.68 -9.51 12.61
CA ASP A 53 -2.66 -10.15 13.44
C ASP A 53 -1.80 -9.06 14.10
N GLN A 54 -1.97 -8.89 15.41
CA GLN A 54 -1.25 -7.86 16.18
C GLN A 54 0.27 -8.02 16.10
N ALA A 55 0.78 -9.25 16.19
CA ALA A 55 2.23 -9.48 16.23
C ALA A 55 2.88 -9.13 14.89
N TRP A 56 2.25 -9.55 13.79
CA TRP A 56 2.72 -9.17 12.45
C TRP A 56 2.58 -7.68 12.18
N TYR A 57 1.45 -7.09 12.61
CA TYR A 57 1.19 -5.67 12.45
C TYR A 57 2.26 -4.81 13.14
N ASP A 58 2.61 -5.13 14.39
CA ASP A 58 3.64 -4.39 15.13
C ASP A 58 5.03 -4.47 14.47
N ILE A 59 5.37 -5.62 13.88
CA ILE A 59 6.60 -5.80 13.10
C ILE A 59 6.59 -4.87 11.87
N VAL A 60 5.49 -4.85 11.11
CA VAL A 60 5.35 -4.01 9.91
C VAL A 60 5.40 -2.53 10.25
N ILE A 61 4.68 -2.09 11.30
CA ILE A 61 4.69 -0.69 11.76
C ILE A 61 6.10 -0.25 12.14
N ASN A 62 6.86 -1.12 12.81
CA ASN A 62 8.24 -0.83 13.15
C ASN A 62 9.14 -0.75 11.91
N ALA A 63 9.04 -1.73 11.00
CA ALA A 63 9.84 -1.79 9.78
C ALA A 63 9.58 -0.60 8.84
N CYS A 64 8.33 -0.13 8.77
CA CYS A 64 7.93 1.05 8.00
C CYS A 64 8.18 2.37 8.73
N SER A 65 8.78 2.34 9.93
CA SER A 65 9.07 3.53 10.75
C SER A 65 7.84 4.37 11.14
N LEU A 66 6.64 3.78 11.13
CA LEU A 66 5.37 4.48 11.35
C LEU A 66 5.06 4.73 12.85
N VAL A 67 5.85 4.19 13.76
CA VAL A 67 5.59 4.25 15.22
C VAL A 67 5.42 5.70 15.71
N TYR A 68 6.26 6.62 15.25
CA TYR A 68 6.19 8.03 15.67
C TYR A 68 5.00 8.75 15.04
N ASP A 69 4.76 8.51 13.75
CA ASP A 69 3.62 9.09 13.02
C ASP A 69 2.30 8.70 13.69
N LEU A 70 2.11 7.41 13.97
CA LEU A 70 0.92 6.91 14.64
C LEU A 70 0.75 7.53 16.04
N LYS A 71 1.83 7.65 16.82
CA LYS A 71 1.77 8.29 18.16
C LYS A 71 1.37 9.77 18.11
N ALA A 72 1.68 10.47 17.03
CA ALA A 72 1.31 11.86 16.85
C ALA A 72 -0.17 12.04 16.46
N MET A 73 -0.85 10.97 16.00
CA MET A 73 -2.26 11.03 15.64
C MET A 73 -3.18 10.94 16.87
N PRO A 74 -4.33 11.63 16.88
CA PRO A 74 -5.22 11.69 18.04
C PRO A 74 -5.68 10.32 18.57
N ASN A 75 -5.94 9.36 17.67
CA ASN A 75 -6.41 8.02 18.02
C ASN A 75 -5.43 6.92 17.57
N GLY A 76 -4.15 7.26 17.40
CA GLY A 76 -3.17 6.30 16.89
C GLY A 76 -3.54 5.80 15.50
N ASP A 77 -3.42 4.49 15.29
CA ASP A 77 -3.79 3.81 14.06
C ASP A 77 -5.30 3.65 13.84
N LEU A 78 -6.13 3.95 14.85
CA LEU A 78 -7.58 4.05 14.73
C LEU A 78 -8.04 5.45 14.28
N THR A 79 -7.11 6.33 13.94
CA THR A 79 -7.43 7.66 13.41
C THR A 79 -8.09 7.53 12.04
N GLU A 80 -9.27 8.13 11.89
CA GLU A 80 -10.02 8.19 10.63
C GLU A 80 -9.33 9.11 9.62
N ILE A 81 -9.00 8.50 8.48
CA ILE A 81 -8.46 9.16 7.30
C ILE A 81 -9.62 9.41 6.33
N GLY A 82 -9.84 10.67 5.97
CA GLY A 82 -10.82 11.03 4.95
C GLY A 82 -10.35 10.68 3.53
N GLU A 83 -11.24 10.83 2.55
CA GLU A 83 -10.95 10.52 1.14
C GLU A 83 -9.63 11.13 0.68
N ASN A 84 -8.81 10.33 -0.01
CA ASN A 84 -7.49 10.71 -0.54
C ASN A 84 -6.45 11.12 0.52
N GLY A 85 -6.66 10.84 1.80
CA GLY A 85 -5.60 11.03 2.79
C GLY A 85 -5.23 12.47 3.09
N VAL A 86 -6.15 13.42 2.97
CA VAL A 86 -5.88 14.88 3.16
C VAL A 86 -5.16 15.22 4.48
N LYS A 87 -5.29 14.35 5.49
CA LYS A 87 -4.66 14.51 6.81
C LYS A 87 -3.22 13.97 6.90
N LEU A 88 -2.72 13.32 5.85
CA LEU A 88 -1.38 12.73 5.79
C LEU A 88 -0.43 13.61 4.97
N SER A 89 0.85 13.56 5.32
CA SER A 89 1.90 14.06 4.45
C SER A 89 2.09 13.10 3.25
N GLY A 90 2.68 13.57 2.14
CA GLY A 90 2.92 12.71 0.98
C GLY A 90 3.95 11.59 1.20
N GLY A 91 4.69 11.60 2.32
CA GLY A 91 5.62 10.54 2.70
C GLY A 91 5.05 9.56 3.74
N GLN A 92 3.86 9.84 4.28
CA GLN A 92 3.10 8.98 5.17
C GLN A 92 2.11 8.15 4.35
#